data_AF-A0A964APK6-F1
#
_entry.id   AF-A0A964APK6-F1
#
_cell.length_a   1.000
_cell.length_b   1.000
_cell.length_c   1.000
_cell.angle_alpha   90.00
_cell.angle_beta   90.00
_cell.angle_gamma   90.00
#
_symmetry.space_group_name_H-M   'P 1'
#
loop_
_entity.id
_entity.type
_entity.pdbx_description
1 polymer ?
#
loop_
_entity_poly.entity_id
_entity_poly.type
_entity_poly.pdbx_seq_one_letter_code
_entity_poly.pdbx_strand_id
1 'polypeptide(L)'
;MNRTLALLVAVGGLTTSACAQRSGLPDEYCQTQAGLDCQEAFDRLATLEAQMETVQAQMEQLAWALDAAPYVSVTSNGENADIVFEGANLHVRSGAGSTYGDINAPSVNGYGNVIIGYNENRDDSVPELGLVGTDKSGSHNLILGPGHYYTSFGSLLAGSGNSAYANSTLLAGWMNDVHAGHSSVTGGMENDVFLPYSLVAGGKQNSVGDEAVDTTTNMFNVVVGGLDNYVSGNVSTVVGGHNNDADGEATLACGGEYNTATGSNAVVCGGFGNRATANRATAVGGEGNHATAESAVAAGGANNEASGRYAVAVAGGSTTSEYGNEASGVLAVVVGGTENTASGTSPDGSFTVTVGGRNNGSEGDFALTVGGYQNQTTTEYSSILGGHKNTTGPQDLIGTHECVLASDRGYTPNDPYFSTIVGGDCNLATGLVSTGIGGIQNTTTGYASLAAGGQESTVSSQSTVVVGGEEGYTQADYSVVVGGQMGIATAEHEVVVP
;
A
#
# COMPACT_ATOMS: atom_id res chain seq x y z
N MET A 1 49.34 42.81 25.88
CA MET A 1 50.20 43.63 24.99
C MET A 1 50.55 44.94 25.70
N ASN A 2 51.64 44.99 26.48
CA ASN A 2 52.66 46.06 26.51
C ASN A 2 53.58 45.96 27.74
N ARG A 3 54.88 45.87 27.46
CA ARG A 3 56.02 46.27 28.31
C ARG A 3 56.41 45.41 29.51
N THR A 4 56.70 44.12 29.31
CA THR A 4 57.65 43.41 30.18
C THR A 4 58.37 42.25 29.48
N LEU A 5 58.54 42.33 28.16
CA LEU A 5 59.34 41.37 27.39
C LEU A 5 60.64 42.06 26.93
N ALA A 6 61.42 42.55 27.88
CA ALA A 6 62.71 43.19 27.60
C ALA A 6 63.65 43.09 28.81
N LEU A 7 63.81 41.89 29.40
CA LEU A 7 65.00 41.58 30.20
C LEU A 7 65.20 40.07 30.42
N LEU A 8 65.04 39.27 29.35
CA LEU A 8 65.36 37.84 29.38
C LEU A 8 66.45 37.51 28.36
N VAL A 9 67.59 38.20 28.44
CA VAL A 9 68.83 37.81 27.77
C VAL A 9 70.00 38.04 28.72
N ALA A 10 70.71 36.94 28.96
CA ALA A 10 72.08 36.85 29.48
C ALA A 10 72.33 37.32 30.93
N VAL A 11 72.26 36.37 31.88
CA VAL A 11 73.37 36.19 32.85
C VAL A 11 73.43 34.71 33.27
N GLY A 12 73.98 33.87 32.40
CA GLY A 12 74.68 32.67 32.83
C GLY A 12 76.09 33.09 33.21
N GLY A 13 76.36 33.17 34.52
CA GLY A 13 77.68 33.44 35.07
C GLY A 13 77.98 34.91 35.37
N LEU A 14 77.69 35.35 36.60
CA LEU A 14 78.35 36.53 37.18
C LEU A 14 78.60 36.32 38.68
N THR A 15 79.88 36.30 39.03
CA THR A 15 80.45 36.42 40.36
C THR A 15 80.08 37.76 41.01
N THR A 16 79.60 37.74 42.25
CA THR A 16 79.56 38.83 43.26
C THR A 16 78.97 40.22 42.93
N SER A 17 78.77 40.60 41.66
CA SER A 17 78.38 41.96 41.25
C SER A 17 76.87 42.17 41.06
N ALA A 18 76.04 41.13 41.17
CA ALA A 18 74.58 41.25 41.04
C ALA A 18 73.90 41.78 42.32
N CYS A 19 74.55 41.65 43.49
CA CYS A 19 74.00 42.02 44.78
C CYS A 19 73.99 43.56 45.00
N ALA A 20 75.05 44.28 44.62
CA ALA A 20 75.12 45.74 44.70
C ALA A 20 74.17 46.44 43.71
N GLN A 21 73.96 45.85 42.52
CA GLN A 21 73.18 46.49 41.45
C GLN A 21 71.66 46.40 41.67
N ARG A 22 71.17 45.43 42.45
CA ARG A 22 69.73 45.27 42.77
C ARG A 22 69.32 45.82 44.14
N SER A 23 70.23 45.92 45.11
CA SER A 23 69.94 46.40 46.48
C SER A 23 70.34 47.86 46.75
N GLY A 24 71.18 48.46 45.89
CA GLY A 24 71.73 49.80 46.10
C GLY A 24 72.78 49.90 47.22
N LEU A 25 73.28 48.77 47.73
CA LEU A 25 74.27 48.71 48.81
C LEU A 25 75.72 48.52 48.28
N PRO A 26 76.75 49.02 48.98
CA PRO A 26 78.16 48.86 48.59
C PRO A 26 78.62 47.38 48.60
N ASP A 27 79.51 47.01 47.66
CA ASP A 27 80.00 45.63 47.44
C ASP A 27 80.55 44.92 48.70
N GLU A 28 81.03 45.67 49.69
CA GLU A 28 81.62 45.15 50.93
C GLU A 28 80.57 44.50 51.87
N TYR A 29 79.29 44.88 51.76
CA TYR A 29 78.22 44.33 52.62
C TYR A 29 77.59 43.03 52.08
N CYS A 30 77.79 42.70 50.80
CA CYS A 30 77.24 41.48 50.19
C CYS A 30 77.96 40.18 50.61
N GLN A 31 79.07 40.27 51.37
CA GLN A 31 79.77 39.10 51.95
C GLN A 31 79.46 38.87 53.44
N THR A 32 78.60 39.69 54.06
CA THR A 32 78.16 39.51 55.45
C THR A 32 76.93 38.62 55.53
N GLN A 33 76.70 37.93 56.66
CA GLN A 33 75.50 37.11 56.87
C GLN A 33 74.20 37.89 56.54
N ALA A 34 74.16 39.19 56.88
CA ALA A 34 73.04 40.06 56.56
C ALA A 34 72.82 40.32 55.06
N GLY A 35 73.89 40.31 54.25
CA GLY A 35 73.81 40.42 52.78
C GLY A 35 73.31 39.13 52.13
N LEU A 36 73.73 37.97 52.63
CA LEU A 36 73.22 36.65 52.22
C LEU A 36 71.74 36.49 52.60
N ASP A 37 71.35 36.89 53.82
CA ASP A 37 69.96 36.86 54.28
C ASP A 37 69.06 37.79 53.44
N CYS A 38 69.59 38.93 52.97
CA CYS A 38 68.88 39.87 52.08
C CYS A 38 68.66 39.27 50.68
N GLN A 39 69.65 38.55 50.15
CA GLN A 39 69.54 37.89 48.86
C GLN A 39 68.55 36.70 48.90
N GLU A 40 68.55 35.93 49.99
CA GLU A 40 67.55 34.89 50.24
C GLU A 40 66.14 35.50 50.36
N ALA A 41 65.99 36.68 50.98
CA ALA A 41 64.71 37.38 51.05
C ALA A 41 64.21 37.85 49.68
N PHE A 42 65.09 38.33 48.79
CA PHE A 42 64.71 38.71 47.42
C PHE A 42 64.37 37.50 46.54
N ASP A 43 65.09 36.39 46.66
CA ASP A 43 64.76 35.16 45.94
C ASP A 43 63.40 34.59 46.41
N ARG A 44 63.10 34.68 47.72
CA ARG A 44 61.77 34.34 48.26
C ARG A 44 60.68 35.27 47.75
N LEU A 45 60.95 36.58 47.64
CA LEU A 45 60.00 37.55 47.07
C LEU A 45 59.70 37.23 45.60
N ALA A 46 60.72 37.00 44.78
CA ALA A 46 60.56 36.61 43.38
C ALA A 46 59.79 35.28 43.23
N THR A 47 60.02 34.33 44.14
CA THR A 47 59.27 33.05 44.18
C THR A 47 57.80 33.28 44.55
N LEU A 48 57.51 34.15 45.51
CA LEU A 48 56.15 34.51 45.92
C LEU A 48 55.39 35.26 44.83
N GLU A 49 56.06 36.17 44.10
CA GLU A 49 55.48 36.87 42.95
C GLU A 49 55.10 35.89 41.83
N ALA A 50 55.97 34.92 41.51
CA ALA A 50 55.68 33.85 40.56
C ALA A 50 54.52 32.95 41.03
N GLN A 51 54.43 32.67 42.34
CA GLN A 51 53.30 31.92 42.92
C GLN A 51 51.99 32.72 42.82
N MET A 52 52.01 34.03 43.05
CA MET A 52 50.83 34.88 42.90
C MET A 52 50.34 34.94 41.45
N GLU A 53 51.23 35.07 40.47
CA GLU A 53 50.87 35.02 39.05
C GLU A 53 50.24 33.66 38.71
N THR A 54 50.79 32.57 39.27
CA THR A 54 50.24 31.22 39.08
C THR A 54 48.84 31.08 39.71
N VAL A 55 48.64 31.57 40.93
CA VAL A 55 47.33 31.52 41.61
C VAL A 55 46.30 32.40 40.89
N GLN A 56 46.70 33.58 40.39
CA GLN A 56 45.83 34.43 39.59
C GLN A 56 45.38 33.72 38.29
N ALA A 57 46.32 33.08 37.60
CA ALA A 57 45.99 32.28 36.41
C ALA A 57 45.05 31.09 36.73
N GLN A 58 45.24 30.44 37.89
CA GLN A 58 44.34 29.38 38.36
C GLN A 58 42.93 29.90 38.70
N MET A 59 42.81 31.11 39.26
CA MET A 59 41.51 31.73 39.55
C MET A 59 40.74 32.09 38.27
N GLU A 60 41.43 32.58 37.23
CA GLU A 60 40.80 32.82 35.91
C GLU A 60 40.29 31.52 35.27
N GLN A 61 41.04 30.42 35.44
CA GLN A 61 40.61 29.09 34.99
C GLN A 61 39.42 28.53 35.77
N LEU A 62 39.04 29.09 36.93
CA LEU A 62 37.92 28.62 37.75
C LEU A 62 36.66 29.52 37.64
N ALA A 63 36.77 30.70 37.02
CA ALA A 63 35.68 31.67 36.93
C ALA A 63 34.40 31.09 36.30
N TRP A 64 34.53 30.31 35.22
CA TRP A 64 33.39 29.66 34.56
C TRP A 64 32.70 28.61 35.44
N ALA A 65 33.45 27.94 36.33
CA ALA A 65 32.88 26.95 37.24
C ALA A 65 32.03 27.61 38.33
N LEU A 66 32.42 28.82 38.77
CA LEU A 66 31.62 29.61 39.71
C LEU A 66 30.31 30.10 39.07
N ASP A 67 30.35 30.51 37.80
CA ASP A 67 29.16 30.96 37.06
C ASP A 67 28.19 29.80 36.75
N ALA A 68 28.72 28.58 36.55
CA ALA A 68 27.92 27.38 36.29
C ALA A 68 27.35 26.73 37.57
N ALA A 69 27.96 26.98 38.74
CA ALA A 69 27.61 26.35 40.02
C ALA A 69 26.13 26.44 40.43
N PRO A 70 25.38 27.53 40.14
CA PRO A 70 23.94 27.58 40.43
C PRO A 70 23.10 26.63 39.58
N TYR A 71 23.65 26.16 38.45
CA TYR A 71 22.91 25.45 37.43
C TYR A 71 23.33 23.99 37.24
N VAL A 72 24.54 23.61 37.67
CA VAL A 72 25.09 22.25 37.52
C VAL A 72 25.64 21.78 38.85
N SER A 73 25.19 20.60 39.29
CA SER A 73 25.71 19.92 40.48
C SER A 73 25.98 18.45 40.19
N VAL A 74 26.80 17.82 41.02
CA VAL A 74 27.00 16.37 41.01
C VAL A 74 26.47 15.81 42.33
N THR A 75 25.47 14.95 42.26
CA THR A 75 24.92 14.25 43.43
C THR A 75 25.40 12.81 43.42
N SER A 76 25.84 12.27 44.55
CA SER A 76 26.24 10.87 44.65
C SER A 76 25.38 10.12 45.67
N ASN A 77 25.01 8.89 45.32
CA ASN A 77 24.28 7.98 46.21
C ASN A 77 25.17 6.85 46.77
N GLY A 78 26.50 7.03 46.70
CA GLY A 78 27.51 6.09 47.19
C GLY A 78 28.06 5.15 46.11
N GLU A 79 27.28 4.79 45.09
CA GLU A 79 27.70 3.91 43.99
C GLU A 79 27.69 4.61 42.62
N ASN A 80 26.75 5.53 42.42
CA ASN A 80 26.61 6.31 41.19
C ASN A 80 26.73 7.81 41.47
N ALA A 81 27.20 8.55 40.46
CA ALA A 81 27.23 10.00 40.46
C ALA A 81 26.31 10.51 39.33
N ASP A 82 25.36 11.35 39.69
CA ASP A 82 24.44 11.98 38.76
C ASP A 82 24.88 13.43 38.53
N ILE A 83 24.93 13.85 37.27
CA ILE A 83 25.10 15.26 36.92
C ILE A 83 23.70 15.86 36.79
N VAL A 84 23.38 16.81 37.67
CA VAL A 84 22.05 17.43 37.75
C VAL A 84 22.14 18.86 37.22
N PHE A 85 21.31 19.17 36.23
CA PHE A 85 21.10 20.52 35.74
C PHE A 85 19.82 21.08 36.36
N GLU A 86 19.89 22.20 37.08
CA GLU A 86 18.74 22.83 37.76
C GLU A 86 18.64 24.32 37.38
N GLY A 87 17.44 24.82 37.12
CA GLY A 87 17.23 26.24 36.78
C GLY A 87 17.82 26.71 35.44
N ALA A 88 18.27 25.80 34.56
CA ALA A 88 18.83 26.11 33.24
C ALA A 88 18.41 25.12 32.14
N ASN A 89 18.46 25.55 30.88
CA ASN A 89 18.29 24.70 29.69
C ASN A 89 19.64 24.15 29.20
N LEU A 90 19.66 22.91 28.73
CA LEU A 90 20.84 22.35 28.06
C LEU A 90 20.83 22.71 26.56
N HIS A 91 21.83 23.47 26.11
CA HIS A 91 22.06 23.74 24.69
C HIS A 91 23.28 22.97 24.20
N VAL A 92 23.09 22.01 23.30
CA VAL A 92 24.18 21.30 22.61
C VAL A 92 24.29 21.87 21.20
N ARG A 93 25.44 22.45 20.86
CA ARG A 93 25.64 23.22 19.62
C ARG A 93 26.80 22.63 18.83
N SER A 94 26.65 22.59 17.50
CA SER A 94 27.71 22.13 16.59
C SER A 94 28.86 23.13 16.40
N GLY A 95 28.70 24.37 16.88
CA GLY A 95 29.63 25.47 16.62
C GLY A 95 29.46 26.13 15.24
N ALA A 96 28.56 25.62 14.39
CA ALA A 96 28.33 26.14 13.03
C ALA A 96 27.53 27.46 12.98
N GLY A 97 27.07 27.99 14.12
CA GLY A 97 26.29 29.23 14.19
C GLY A 97 24.79 29.10 13.85
N SER A 98 24.35 27.95 13.33
CA SER A 98 22.94 27.62 13.09
C SER A 98 22.72 26.10 13.14
N THR A 99 21.46 25.66 13.29
CA THR A 99 21.10 24.23 13.33
C THR A 99 21.30 23.54 11.98
N TYR A 100 20.94 24.22 10.88
CA TYR A 100 20.94 23.64 9.54
C TYR A 100 21.63 24.49 8.46
N GLY A 101 22.01 25.74 8.72
CA GLY A 101 22.63 26.61 7.72
C GLY A 101 21.68 26.93 6.56
N ASP A 102 22.11 26.64 5.33
CA ASP A 102 21.28 26.68 4.12
C ASP A 102 20.43 25.40 4.04
N ILE A 103 19.11 25.55 3.91
CA ILE A 103 18.20 24.41 3.80
C ILE A 103 18.48 23.53 2.57
N ASN A 104 19.08 24.10 1.52
CA ASN A 104 19.45 23.37 0.31
C ASN A 104 20.86 22.76 0.37
N ALA A 105 21.67 23.16 1.35
CA ALA A 105 23.03 22.68 1.55
C ALA A 105 23.38 22.71 3.06
N PRO A 106 22.87 21.74 3.84
CA PRO A 106 22.97 21.81 5.30
C PRO A 106 24.41 21.83 5.80
N SER A 107 24.71 22.75 6.72
CA SER A 107 26.05 22.88 7.32
C SER A 107 26.23 21.95 8.53
N VAL A 108 26.16 20.64 8.30
CA VAL A 108 26.40 19.62 9.33
C VAL A 108 27.89 19.29 9.44
N ASN A 109 28.37 19.03 10.66
CA ASN A 109 29.80 18.79 10.94
C ASN A 109 30.06 17.69 11.98
N GLY A 110 29.07 16.85 12.29
CA GLY A 110 29.14 15.76 13.26
C GLY A 110 28.99 16.17 14.74
N TYR A 111 29.01 17.46 15.06
CA TYR A 111 28.89 17.97 16.43
C TYR A 111 27.47 18.45 16.77
N GLY A 112 27.23 18.75 18.03
CA GLY A 112 25.91 19.21 18.48
C GLY A 112 24.92 18.08 18.78
N ASN A 113 25.34 16.81 18.69
CA ASN A 113 24.53 15.64 18.98
C ASN A 113 24.52 15.30 20.48
N VAL A 114 23.44 14.71 20.97
CA VAL A 114 23.38 14.04 22.29
C VAL A 114 23.47 12.54 22.06
N ILE A 115 24.48 11.90 22.65
CA ILE A 115 24.77 10.48 22.47
C ILE A 115 24.63 9.76 23.81
N ILE A 116 23.85 8.69 23.83
CA ILE A 116 23.73 7.75 24.95
C ILE A 116 24.23 6.38 24.47
N GLY A 117 25.42 6.00 24.96
CA GLY A 117 26.20 4.86 24.47
C GLY A 117 27.57 5.30 23.96
N TYR A 118 28.32 4.41 23.30
CA TYR A 118 29.64 4.74 22.78
C TYR A 118 29.63 5.24 21.32
N ASN A 119 28.45 5.30 20.69
CA ASN A 119 28.29 5.67 19.29
C ASN A 119 29.20 4.81 18.38
N GLU A 120 29.14 3.50 18.59
CA GLU A 120 29.92 2.52 17.86
C GLU A 120 29.60 2.56 16.37
N ASN A 121 30.57 2.22 15.53
CA ASN A 121 30.29 1.93 14.12
C ASN A 121 29.66 0.54 14.02
N ARG A 122 28.91 0.29 12.95
CA ARG A 122 28.41 -1.05 12.64
C ARG A 122 29.63 -1.97 12.45
N ASP A 123 29.62 -3.15 13.09
CA ASP A 123 30.77 -4.06 13.13
C ASP A 123 30.97 -4.76 11.77
N ASP A 124 32.20 -4.69 11.25
CA ASP A 124 32.66 -5.34 10.02
C ASP A 124 32.66 -6.89 10.12
N SER A 125 32.49 -7.45 11.33
CA SER A 125 32.54 -8.89 11.59
C SER A 125 31.22 -9.65 11.35
N VAL A 126 30.13 -8.95 11.02
CA VAL A 126 28.85 -9.53 10.56
C VAL A 126 28.70 -9.34 9.04
N PRO A 127 29.07 -10.35 8.22
CA PRO A 127 29.21 -10.19 6.77
C PRO A 127 27.89 -10.11 5.98
N GLU A 128 26.74 -10.28 6.64
CA GLU A 128 25.47 -10.55 5.96
C GLU A 128 24.95 -9.38 5.11
N LEU A 129 25.42 -8.14 5.30
CA LEU A 129 24.74 -7.00 4.71
C LEU A 129 25.61 -6.05 3.89
N GLY A 130 26.95 -6.16 3.87
CA GLY A 130 27.82 -5.41 2.93
C GLY A 130 27.73 -3.88 2.97
N LEU A 131 26.87 -3.31 3.81
CA LEU A 131 26.59 -1.88 3.94
C LEU A 131 27.51 -1.30 5.00
N VAL A 132 28.74 -0.99 4.58
CA VAL A 132 29.74 -0.27 5.38
C VAL A 132 29.46 1.23 5.27
N GLY A 133 28.66 1.75 6.20
CA GLY A 133 28.65 3.19 6.48
C GLY A 133 29.63 3.48 7.61
N THR A 134 30.24 4.66 7.63
CA THR A 134 30.80 5.24 8.88
C THR A 134 30.41 6.71 8.99
N ASP A 135 29.49 7.15 8.14
CA ASP A 135 29.15 8.56 8.01
C ASP A 135 28.25 8.99 9.17
N LYS A 136 28.86 9.81 10.03
CA LYS A 136 28.26 10.44 11.21
C LYS A 136 28.41 11.95 11.13
N SER A 137 28.39 12.49 9.90
CA SER A 137 28.50 13.93 9.62
C SER A 137 27.29 14.73 10.11
N GLY A 138 26.16 14.08 10.41
CA GLY A 138 24.95 14.73 10.90
C GLY A 138 25.12 15.43 12.25
N SER A 139 24.34 16.48 12.49
CA SER A 139 24.45 17.36 13.66
C SER A 139 23.09 17.55 14.34
N HIS A 140 23.06 17.87 15.62
CA HIS A 140 21.80 18.14 16.36
C HIS A 140 20.80 16.97 16.38
N ASN A 141 21.30 15.74 16.51
CA ASN A 141 20.53 14.51 16.65
C ASN A 141 20.60 13.96 18.08
N LEU A 142 19.62 13.13 18.45
CA LEU A 142 19.64 12.32 19.69
C LEU A 142 19.87 10.85 19.31
N ILE A 143 20.98 10.28 19.77
CA ILE A 143 21.47 8.95 19.36
C ILE A 143 21.51 8.03 20.58
N LEU A 144 20.78 6.91 20.53
CA LEU A 144 20.69 5.90 21.59
C LEU A 144 21.06 4.52 21.03
N GLY A 145 22.23 4.01 21.38
CA GLY A 145 22.69 2.67 20.98
C GLY A 145 23.73 2.66 19.84
N PRO A 146 24.15 1.46 19.40
CA PRO A 146 25.31 1.28 18.53
C PRO A 146 24.96 1.30 17.03
N GLY A 147 25.97 1.56 16.20
CA GLY A 147 25.94 1.27 14.76
C GLY A 147 25.06 2.18 13.91
N HIS A 148 24.55 3.28 14.47
CA HIS A 148 23.73 4.23 13.72
C HIS A 148 24.52 5.05 12.70
N TYR A 149 23.89 5.35 11.57
CA TYR A 149 24.35 6.35 10.59
C TYR A 149 23.42 7.54 10.59
N TYR A 150 24.00 8.72 10.49
CA TYR A 150 23.23 9.96 10.45
C TYR A 150 24.05 11.03 9.74
N THR A 151 23.52 11.52 8.63
CA THR A 151 24.19 12.52 7.78
C THR A 151 23.46 13.86 7.76
N SER A 152 22.34 13.96 8.49
CA SER A 152 21.51 15.16 8.55
C SER A 152 21.27 15.62 10.00
N PHE A 153 20.18 16.30 10.27
CA PHE A 153 19.90 16.94 11.55
C PHE A 153 18.46 16.76 12.03
N GLY A 154 18.25 16.92 13.34
CA GLY A 154 16.92 16.88 13.95
C GLY A 154 16.33 15.48 14.07
N SER A 155 17.16 14.44 13.98
CA SER A 155 16.72 13.05 14.05
C SER A 155 16.83 12.46 15.46
N LEU A 156 15.91 11.55 15.77
CA LEU A 156 15.97 10.66 16.94
C LEU A 156 16.27 9.24 16.46
N LEU A 157 17.41 8.69 16.87
CA LEU A 157 17.83 7.33 16.53
C LEU A 157 17.94 6.52 17.81
N ALA A 158 17.24 5.39 17.86
CA ALA A 158 17.30 4.44 18.97
C ALA A 158 17.44 3.00 18.47
N GLY A 159 18.02 2.12 19.26
CA GLY A 159 18.15 0.70 18.92
C GLY A 159 19.53 0.39 18.37
N SER A 160 19.62 -0.25 17.21
CA SER A 160 20.92 -0.66 16.65
C SER A 160 20.93 -0.56 15.14
N GLY A 161 21.97 0.03 14.57
CA GLY A 161 22.21 -0.09 13.13
C GLY A 161 21.27 0.70 12.23
N ASN A 162 20.47 1.64 12.72
CA ASN A 162 19.58 2.43 11.85
C ASN A 162 20.31 3.55 11.08
N SER A 163 19.85 3.91 9.88
CA SER A 163 20.47 4.92 9.02
C SER A 163 19.51 6.08 8.70
N ALA A 164 19.87 7.29 9.12
CA ALA A 164 19.10 8.52 8.85
C ALA A 164 19.85 9.42 7.85
N TYR A 165 19.44 9.40 6.59
CA TYR A 165 20.05 10.22 5.53
C TYR A 165 19.37 11.59 5.35
N ALA A 166 18.18 11.76 5.93
CA ALA A 166 17.40 12.99 5.85
C ALA A 166 17.10 13.60 7.23
N ASN A 167 16.60 14.83 7.22
CA ASN A 167 16.33 15.60 8.43
C ASN A 167 14.96 15.27 9.06
N SER A 168 14.84 15.58 10.35
CA SER A 168 13.58 15.48 11.10
C SER A 168 12.99 14.07 11.12
N THR A 169 13.84 13.04 11.28
CA THR A 169 13.43 11.64 11.22
C THR A 169 13.35 11.01 12.62
N LEU A 170 12.52 9.97 12.76
CA LEU A 170 12.51 9.10 13.95
C LEU A 170 12.80 7.68 13.51
N LEU A 171 13.84 7.06 14.06
CA LEU A 171 14.19 5.68 13.77
C LEU A 171 14.38 4.91 15.08
N ALA A 172 13.68 3.80 15.22
CA ALA A 172 13.90 2.82 16.27
C ALA A 172 13.99 1.41 15.69
N GLY A 173 14.51 0.45 16.46
CA GLY A 173 14.62 -0.94 16.02
C GLY A 173 16.01 -1.30 15.47
N TRP A 174 16.05 -2.25 14.53
CA TRP A 174 17.29 -2.81 14.00
C TRP A 174 17.38 -2.60 12.49
N MET A 175 18.42 -1.90 12.02
CA MET A 175 18.72 -1.77 10.58
C MET A 175 17.59 -1.17 9.73
N ASN A 176 16.91 -0.15 10.22
CA ASN A 176 15.97 0.62 9.40
C ASN A 176 16.67 1.81 8.75
N ASP A 177 16.30 2.12 7.51
CA ASP A 177 16.89 3.20 6.73
C ASP A 177 15.82 4.23 6.30
N VAL A 178 16.11 5.52 6.49
CA VAL A 178 15.24 6.63 6.10
C VAL A 178 16.02 7.62 5.25
N HIS A 179 15.60 7.76 3.99
CA HIS A 179 16.22 8.59 2.96
C HIS A 179 15.50 9.92 2.73
N ALA A 180 14.26 10.08 3.20
CA ALA A 180 13.48 11.29 2.98
C ALA A 180 13.07 12.00 4.29
N GLY A 181 12.99 13.33 4.20
CA GLY A 181 12.79 14.19 5.37
C GLY A 181 11.39 14.07 5.96
N HIS A 182 11.29 14.30 7.27
CA HIS A 182 10.03 14.24 8.03
C HIS A 182 9.36 12.86 8.09
N SER A 183 10.10 11.80 7.73
CA SER A 183 9.61 10.43 7.76
C SER A 183 10.01 9.70 9.05
N SER A 184 9.30 8.63 9.39
CA SER A 184 9.54 7.91 10.64
C SER A 184 9.41 6.40 10.49
N VAL A 185 10.29 5.68 11.18
CA VAL A 185 10.25 4.24 11.40
C VAL A 185 10.26 3.99 12.90
N THR A 186 9.10 3.68 13.50
CA THR A 186 8.98 3.62 14.97
C THR A 186 9.49 2.31 15.59
N GLY A 187 9.95 1.35 14.79
CA GLY A 187 10.50 0.08 15.26
C GLY A 187 10.73 -0.92 14.11
N GLY A 188 10.87 -2.19 14.45
CA GLY A 188 11.01 -3.26 13.46
C GLY A 188 12.44 -3.45 12.96
N MET A 189 12.55 -4.19 11.85
CA MET A 189 13.82 -4.62 11.26
C MET A 189 13.85 -4.35 9.75
N GLU A 190 14.95 -3.82 9.21
CA GLU A 190 15.17 -3.74 7.76
C GLU A 190 14.06 -3.00 7.00
N ASN A 191 13.44 -1.98 7.59
CA ASN A 191 12.44 -1.17 6.88
C ASN A 191 13.10 0.03 6.21
N ASP A 192 12.65 0.35 4.99
CA ASP A 192 13.19 1.40 4.15
C ASP A 192 12.13 2.47 3.85
N VAL A 193 12.51 3.75 3.95
CA VAL A 193 11.62 4.87 3.61
C VAL A 193 12.33 5.86 2.71
N PHE A 194 11.91 5.93 1.45
CA PHE A 194 12.45 6.82 0.42
C PHE A 194 11.57 8.05 0.16
N LEU A 195 10.33 8.07 0.67
CA LEU A 195 9.36 9.14 0.40
C LEU A 195 9.15 10.05 1.61
N PRO A 196 9.03 11.39 1.42
CA PRO A 196 8.97 12.36 2.52
C PRO A 196 7.59 12.38 3.19
N TYR A 197 7.52 12.60 4.50
CA TYR A 197 6.28 12.57 5.32
C TYR A 197 5.62 11.20 5.45
N SER A 198 6.41 10.13 5.27
CA SER A 198 5.91 8.75 5.36
C SER A 198 6.19 8.11 6.71
N LEU A 199 5.39 7.10 7.07
CA LEU A 199 5.47 6.36 8.32
C LEU A 199 5.56 4.85 8.06
N VAL A 200 6.52 4.19 8.70
CA VAL A 200 6.50 2.75 8.95
C VAL A 200 6.43 2.51 10.46
N ALA A 201 5.32 2.00 10.98
CA ALA A 201 5.21 1.86 12.43
C ALA A 201 6.05 0.68 12.98
N GLY A 202 6.38 -0.30 12.15
CA GLY A 202 7.28 -1.39 12.47
C GLY A 202 7.20 -2.52 11.45
N GLY A 203 7.43 -3.76 11.90
CA GLY A 203 7.48 -4.92 11.01
C GLY A 203 8.87 -5.21 10.47
N LYS A 204 8.96 -6.01 9.43
CA LYS A 204 10.22 -6.41 8.81
C LYS A 204 10.20 -6.16 7.31
N GLN A 205 11.27 -5.61 6.74
CA GLN A 205 11.44 -5.49 5.29
C GLN A 205 10.32 -4.71 4.58
N ASN A 206 9.65 -3.77 5.25
CA ASN A 206 8.67 -2.92 4.58
C ASN A 206 9.38 -1.76 3.89
N SER A 207 8.96 -1.44 2.66
CA SER A 207 9.52 -0.35 1.87
C SER A 207 8.47 0.68 1.49
N VAL A 208 8.82 1.95 1.62
CA VAL A 208 8.00 3.08 1.17
C VAL A 208 8.75 3.86 0.09
N GLY A 209 8.36 3.62 -1.16
CA GLY A 209 8.95 4.13 -2.40
C GLY A 209 10.26 3.46 -2.80
N ASP A 210 10.83 3.94 -3.91
CA ASP A 210 12.12 3.49 -4.43
C ASP A 210 13.15 4.63 -4.39
N GLU A 211 14.43 4.27 -4.44
CA GLU A 211 15.57 5.20 -4.46
C GLU A 211 15.49 6.26 -5.58
N ALA A 212 14.81 5.94 -6.69
CA ALA A 212 14.70 6.82 -7.87
C ALA A 212 13.52 7.82 -7.84
N VAL A 213 12.75 7.89 -6.74
CA VAL A 213 11.54 8.71 -6.69
C VAL A 213 11.84 10.17 -6.37
N ASP A 214 11.09 11.08 -7.02
CA ASP A 214 11.16 12.52 -6.83
C ASP A 214 10.76 12.92 -5.40
N THR A 215 11.76 13.12 -4.54
CA THR A 215 11.62 13.60 -3.16
C THR A 215 11.15 15.05 -3.05
N THR A 216 10.94 15.77 -4.16
CA THR A 216 10.40 17.14 -4.13
C THR A 216 8.88 17.19 -3.99
N THR A 217 8.19 16.05 -4.14
CA THR A 217 6.75 15.93 -3.92
C THR A 217 6.46 15.36 -2.53
N ASN A 218 5.51 15.98 -1.82
CA ASN A 218 5.09 15.46 -0.50
C ASN A 218 4.27 14.18 -0.69
N MET A 219 4.66 13.11 0.01
CA MET A 219 4.04 11.78 -0.13
C MET A 219 3.66 11.20 1.24
N PHE A 220 2.36 11.20 1.55
CA PHE A 220 1.87 10.88 2.89
C PHE A 220 1.55 9.40 3.08
N ASN A 221 2.54 8.53 2.89
CA ASN A 221 2.33 7.08 2.90
C ASN A 221 2.46 6.47 4.28
N VAL A 222 1.73 5.38 4.51
CA VAL A 222 1.72 4.68 5.79
C VAL A 222 1.83 3.17 5.59
N VAL A 223 2.82 2.55 6.23
CA VAL A 223 2.83 1.12 6.52
C VAL A 223 2.70 0.94 8.02
N VAL A 224 1.61 0.34 8.49
CA VAL A 224 1.43 0.15 9.94
C VAL A 224 2.31 -1.02 10.45
N GLY A 225 2.60 -2.02 9.62
CA GLY A 225 3.54 -3.10 9.96
C GLY A 225 3.51 -4.24 8.96
N GLY A 226 3.89 -5.43 9.41
CA GLY A 226 3.89 -6.64 8.58
C GLY A 226 5.29 -7.02 8.06
N LEU A 227 5.32 -7.89 7.06
CA LEU A 227 6.54 -8.39 6.41
C LEU A 227 6.51 -8.03 4.92
N ASP A 228 7.58 -7.43 4.41
CA ASP A 228 7.79 -7.29 2.97
C ASP A 228 6.69 -6.49 2.24
N ASN A 229 6.06 -5.50 2.89
CA ASN A 229 5.04 -4.69 2.23
C ASN A 229 5.67 -3.49 1.49
N TYR A 230 5.07 -3.12 0.37
CA TYR A 230 5.54 -2.06 -0.53
C TYR A 230 4.49 -0.98 -0.76
N VAL A 231 4.88 0.29 -0.62
CA VAL A 231 4.00 1.45 -0.87
C VAL A 231 4.75 2.55 -1.62
N SER A 232 4.35 2.83 -2.86
CA SER A 232 4.98 3.85 -3.72
C SER A 232 4.03 4.95 -4.19
N GLY A 233 2.73 4.76 -4.04
CA GLY A 233 1.72 5.77 -4.38
C GLY A 233 1.80 7.03 -3.52
N ASN A 234 0.92 8.01 -3.76
CA ASN A 234 0.78 9.19 -2.89
C ASN A 234 -0.45 9.06 -1.99
N VAL A 235 -0.31 9.29 -0.68
CA VAL A 235 -1.40 9.17 0.32
C VAL A 235 -1.91 7.72 0.43
N SER A 236 -1.02 6.76 0.24
CA SER A 236 -1.36 5.34 0.18
C SER A 236 -1.04 4.63 1.49
N THR A 237 -1.80 3.57 1.79
CA THR A 237 -1.70 2.88 3.09
C THR A 237 -1.70 1.36 2.93
N VAL A 238 -0.73 0.71 3.57
CA VAL A 238 -0.78 -0.72 3.89
C VAL A 238 -0.90 -0.88 5.41
N VAL A 239 -1.96 -1.55 5.86
CA VAL A 239 -2.21 -1.74 7.30
C VAL A 239 -1.38 -2.89 7.88
N GLY A 240 -0.94 -3.86 7.08
CA GLY A 240 -0.15 -4.98 7.58
C GLY A 240 -0.07 -6.12 6.59
N GLY A 241 0.19 -7.33 7.09
CA GLY A 241 0.24 -8.55 6.28
C GLY A 241 1.61 -8.85 5.70
N HIS A 242 1.64 -9.69 4.68
CA HIS A 242 2.85 -10.17 4.02
C HIS A 242 2.82 -9.87 2.52
N ASN A 243 3.82 -9.17 2.00
CA ASN A 243 3.97 -8.92 0.57
C ASN A 243 2.73 -8.28 -0.09
N ASN A 244 2.22 -7.19 0.52
CA ASN A 244 1.17 -6.39 -0.09
C ASN A 244 1.78 -5.16 -0.78
N ASP A 245 1.21 -4.81 -1.94
CA ASP A 245 1.68 -3.74 -2.82
C ASP A 245 0.58 -2.66 -2.96
N ALA A 246 0.91 -1.41 -2.63
CA ALA A 246 0.03 -0.25 -2.76
C ALA A 246 0.73 0.90 -3.55
N ASP A 247 0.75 0.76 -4.88
CA ASP A 247 1.45 1.67 -5.80
C ASP A 247 0.57 2.82 -6.35
N GLY A 248 -0.76 2.65 -6.39
CA GLY A 248 -1.65 3.70 -6.90
C GLY A 248 -1.77 4.91 -5.96
N GLU A 249 -2.18 6.08 -6.47
CA GLU A 249 -2.52 7.24 -5.64
C GLU A 249 -3.72 6.93 -4.72
N ALA A 250 -3.62 7.30 -3.45
CA ALA A 250 -4.67 7.19 -2.44
C ALA A 250 -5.24 5.77 -2.31
N THR A 251 -4.37 4.76 -2.38
CA THR A 251 -4.74 3.35 -2.27
C THR A 251 -4.76 2.86 -0.84
N LEU A 252 -5.53 1.79 -0.60
CA LEU A 252 -5.61 1.13 0.69
C LEU A 252 -5.52 -0.39 0.53
N ALA A 253 -4.51 -1.01 1.14
CA ALA A 253 -4.43 -2.44 1.38
C ALA A 253 -4.56 -2.72 2.88
N CYS A 254 -5.67 -3.31 3.31
CA CYS A 254 -5.96 -3.52 4.74
C CYS A 254 -5.17 -4.68 5.38
N GLY A 255 -4.44 -5.47 4.60
CA GLY A 255 -3.63 -6.60 5.07
C GLY A 255 -3.74 -7.83 4.19
N GLY A 256 -3.50 -9.02 4.76
CA GLY A 256 -3.50 -10.28 4.01
C GLY A 256 -2.14 -10.59 3.39
N GLU A 257 -2.13 -11.43 2.35
CA GLU A 257 -0.90 -11.89 1.70
C GLU A 257 -0.99 -11.72 0.17
N TYR A 258 0.08 -11.23 -0.48
CA TYR A 258 0.16 -11.03 -1.94
C TYR A 258 -0.96 -10.18 -2.55
N ASN A 259 -1.48 -9.17 -1.84
CA ASN A 259 -2.51 -8.29 -2.38
C ASN A 259 -1.90 -7.09 -3.12
N THR A 260 -2.56 -6.63 -4.19
CA THR A 260 -2.06 -5.53 -5.05
C THR A 260 -3.14 -4.46 -5.26
N ALA A 261 -2.87 -3.22 -4.86
CA ALA A 261 -3.71 -2.05 -5.07
C ALA A 261 -2.95 -0.97 -5.88
N THR A 262 -3.07 -0.99 -7.21
CA THR A 262 -2.30 -0.11 -8.12
C THR A 262 -3.13 0.96 -8.81
N GLY A 263 -4.46 0.84 -8.82
CA GLY A 263 -5.33 1.88 -9.38
C GLY A 263 -5.48 3.10 -8.47
N SER A 264 -5.69 4.30 -9.02
CA SER A 264 -5.95 5.49 -8.18
C SER A 264 -7.24 5.31 -7.38
N ASN A 265 -7.23 5.57 -6.08
CA ASN A 265 -8.31 5.28 -5.13
C ASN A 265 -8.72 3.80 -5.06
N ALA A 266 -7.85 2.86 -5.44
CA ALA A 266 -8.15 1.44 -5.34
C ALA A 266 -8.07 0.93 -3.90
N VAL A 267 -8.91 -0.06 -3.58
CA VAL A 267 -9.00 -0.65 -2.25
C VAL A 267 -8.93 -2.17 -2.33
N VAL A 268 -8.03 -2.77 -1.53
CA VAL A 268 -8.02 -4.21 -1.24
C VAL A 268 -8.20 -4.42 0.26
N CYS A 269 -9.32 -5.02 0.66
CA CYS A 269 -9.66 -5.16 2.08
C CYS A 269 -8.96 -6.33 2.79
N GLY A 270 -8.22 -7.19 2.07
CA GLY A 270 -7.42 -8.28 2.65
C GLY A 270 -7.43 -9.55 1.79
N GLY A 271 -7.16 -10.70 2.41
CA GLY A 271 -7.19 -12.02 1.74
C GLY A 271 -5.85 -12.43 1.13
N PHE A 272 -5.88 -13.38 0.19
CA PHE A 272 -4.71 -13.91 -0.51
C PHE A 272 -4.78 -13.57 -2.00
N GLY A 273 -3.76 -12.91 -2.55
CA GLY A 273 -3.63 -12.75 -4.01
C GLY A 273 -4.68 -11.84 -4.68
N ASN A 274 -5.38 -10.97 -3.95
CA ASN A 274 -6.42 -10.11 -4.54
C ASN A 274 -5.81 -8.87 -5.19
N ARG A 275 -6.44 -8.39 -6.27
CA ARG A 275 -5.93 -7.25 -7.06
C ARG A 275 -7.02 -6.23 -7.37
N ALA A 276 -6.74 -4.97 -7.10
CA ALA A 276 -7.52 -3.82 -7.55
C ALA A 276 -6.61 -2.88 -8.34
N THR A 277 -6.61 -3.01 -9.67
CA THR A 277 -5.57 -2.41 -10.54
C THR A 277 -6.04 -1.20 -11.35
N ALA A 278 -7.34 -0.91 -11.35
CA ALA A 278 -7.91 0.24 -12.05
C ALA A 278 -8.44 1.31 -11.11
N ASN A 279 -8.70 2.50 -11.64
CA ASN A 279 -9.15 3.64 -10.85
C ASN A 279 -10.46 3.34 -10.13
N ARG A 280 -10.50 3.58 -8.82
CA ARG A 280 -11.65 3.35 -7.92
C ARG A 280 -12.09 1.88 -7.85
N ALA A 281 -11.25 0.95 -8.30
CA ALA A 281 -11.54 -0.48 -8.21
C ALA A 281 -11.49 -0.97 -6.76
N THR A 282 -12.32 -1.95 -6.41
CA THR A 282 -12.34 -2.54 -5.07
C THR A 282 -12.32 -4.06 -5.12
N ALA A 283 -11.34 -4.67 -4.46
CA ALA A 283 -11.34 -6.10 -4.15
C ALA A 283 -11.59 -6.29 -2.65
N VAL A 284 -12.75 -6.85 -2.29
CA VAL A 284 -13.21 -6.90 -0.89
C VAL A 284 -12.47 -7.97 -0.05
N GLY A 285 -11.76 -8.90 -0.69
CA GLY A 285 -10.97 -9.94 -0.02
C GLY A 285 -11.20 -11.30 -0.63
N GLY A 286 -10.94 -12.38 0.11
CA GLY A 286 -11.00 -13.75 -0.42
C GLY A 286 -9.68 -14.20 -1.06
N GLU A 287 -9.74 -15.05 -2.07
CA GLU A 287 -8.58 -15.61 -2.76
C GLU A 287 -8.60 -15.24 -4.26
N GLY A 288 -7.56 -14.59 -4.77
CA GLY A 288 -7.39 -14.38 -6.21
C GLY A 288 -8.47 -13.53 -6.89
N ASN A 289 -9.15 -12.63 -6.19
CA ASN A 289 -10.18 -11.78 -6.79
C ASN A 289 -9.56 -10.55 -7.47
N HIS A 290 -10.08 -10.17 -8.63
CA HIS A 290 -9.50 -9.18 -9.52
C HIS A 290 -10.55 -8.15 -9.94
N ALA A 291 -10.31 -6.88 -9.59
CA ALA A 291 -11.07 -5.73 -10.08
C ALA A 291 -10.16 -4.90 -10.98
N THR A 292 -10.29 -5.08 -12.29
CA THR A 292 -9.31 -4.64 -13.31
C THR A 292 -9.82 -3.50 -14.20
N ALA A 293 -11.06 -3.06 -14.01
CA ALA A 293 -11.65 -1.93 -14.70
C ALA A 293 -12.10 -0.80 -13.76
N GLU A 294 -12.29 0.40 -14.34
CA GLU A 294 -12.65 1.59 -13.58
C GLU A 294 -13.95 1.38 -12.79
N SER A 295 -13.90 1.69 -11.49
CA SER A 295 -15.00 1.53 -10.54
C SER A 295 -15.58 0.11 -10.46
N ALA A 296 -14.82 -0.91 -10.86
CA ALA A 296 -15.23 -2.30 -10.77
C ALA A 296 -15.10 -2.82 -9.33
N VAL A 297 -15.95 -3.79 -8.97
CA VAL A 297 -15.95 -4.39 -7.63
C VAL A 297 -15.91 -5.91 -7.72
N ALA A 298 -14.88 -6.52 -7.15
CA ALA A 298 -14.81 -7.95 -6.89
C ALA A 298 -15.12 -8.18 -5.41
N ALA A 299 -16.33 -8.63 -5.10
CA ALA A 299 -16.90 -8.55 -3.74
C ALA A 299 -16.44 -9.66 -2.77
N GLY A 300 -15.53 -10.53 -3.18
CA GLY A 300 -14.98 -11.64 -2.38
C GLY A 300 -15.29 -13.01 -2.98
N GLY A 301 -14.90 -14.09 -2.28
CA GLY A 301 -14.94 -15.46 -2.83
C GLY A 301 -13.58 -15.88 -3.38
N ALA A 302 -13.56 -16.75 -4.38
CA ALA A 302 -12.33 -17.21 -5.03
C ALA A 302 -12.37 -16.96 -6.55
N ASN A 303 -11.31 -16.33 -7.08
CA ASN A 303 -11.06 -16.08 -8.51
C ASN A 303 -12.13 -15.28 -9.26
N ASN A 304 -12.83 -14.36 -8.60
CA ASN A 304 -13.79 -13.51 -9.31
C ASN A 304 -13.07 -12.38 -10.07
N GLU A 305 -13.46 -12.17 -11.32
CA GLU A 305 -12.92 -11.12 -12.20
C GLU A 305 -14.03 -10.10 -12.53
N ALA A 306 -13.78 -8.83 -12.21
CA ALA A 306 -14.60 -7.70 -12.61
C ALA A 306 -13.78 -6.79 -13.54
N SER A 307 -13.92 -7.03 -14.85
CA SER A 307 -13.13 -6.40 -15.92
C SER A 307 -13.93 -5.44 -16.81
N GLY A 308 -15.24 -5.31 -16.56
CA GLY A 308 -16.08 -4.27 -17.16
C GLY A 308 -16.10 -2.98 -16.34
N ARG A 309 -16.21 -1.82 -16.99
CA ARG A 309 -16.38 -0.53 -16.28
C ARG A 309 -17.67 -0.57 -15.45
N TYR A 310 -17.59 -0.19 -14.17
CA TYR A 310 -18.69 -0.29 -13.20
C TYR A 310 -19.24 -1.71 -12.99
N ALA A 311 -18.51 -2.74 -13.41
CA ALA A 311 -18.95 -4.13 -13.24
C ALA A 311 -18.83 -4.58 -11.79
N VAL A 312 -19.68 -5.51 -11.40
CA VAL A 312 -19.65 -6.13 -10.08
C VAL A 312 -19.66 -7.64 -10.23
N ALA A 313 -18.58 -8.28 -9.80
CA ALA A 313 -18.52 -9.73 -9.64
C ALA A 313 -18.61 -10.04 -8.14
N VAL A 314 -19.79 -10.47 -7.71
CA VAL A 314 -20.08 -10.81 -6.31
C VAL A 314 -19.90 -12.31 -6.09
N ALA A 315 -19.23 -12.63 -4.98
CA ALA A 315 -19.20 -13.92 -4.29
C ALA A 315 -19.52 -15.14 -5.17
N GLY A 316 -18.54 -15.52 -6.00
CA GLY A 316 -18.44 -16.85 -6.58
C GLY A 316 -17.15 -17.51 -6.19
N GLY A 317 -17.11 -18.82 -6.30
CA GLY A 317 -16.00 -19.63 -5.82
C GLY A 317 -16.53 -20.76 -4.96
N SER A 318 -16.44 -21.98 -5.48
CA SER A 318 -16.31 -23.17 -4.64
C SER A 318 -15.21 -22.92 -3.60
N THR A 319 -15.16 -23.68 -2.52
CA THR A 319 -14.02 -23.70 -1.57
C THR A 319 -12.69 -24.10 -2.21
N THR A 320 -12.63 -24.17 -3.54
CA THR A 320 -11.50 -24.57 -4.37
C THR A 320 -11.22 -23.45 -5.38
N SER A 321 -9.96 -23.05 -5.45
CA SER A 321 -9.37 -21.95 -6.23
C SER A 321 -9.44 -22.10 -7.76
N GLU A 322 -10.45 -22.78 -8.32
CA GLU A 322 -10.52 -23.09 -9.75
C GLU A 322 -11.72 -22.46 -10.47
N TYR A 323 -12.74 -22.00 -9.74
CA TYR A 323 -14.04 -21.73 -10.34
C TYR A 323 -14.62 -20.36 -9.94
N GLY A 324 -14.13 -19.31 -10.58
CA GLY A 324 -14.55 -17.93 -10.35
C GLY A 324 -15.71 -17.47 -11.24
N ASN A 325 -16.31 -16.32 -10.90
CA ASN A 325 -17.26 -15.62 -11.76
C ASN A 325 -16.57 -14.49 -12.53
N GLU A 326 -17.09 -14.15 -13.70
CA GLU A 326 -16.56 -13.09 -14.56
C GLU A 326 -17.63 -12.06 -14.94
N ALA A 327 -17.41 -10.79 -14.61
CA ALA A 327 -18.23 -9.66 -15.04
C ALA A 327 -17.39 -8.72 -15.93
N SER A 328 -17.47 -8.91 -17.25
CA SER A 328 -16.65 -8.21 -18.25
C SER A 328 -17.40 -7.13 -19.04
N GLY A 329 -18.73 -7.17 -19.07
CA GLY A 329 -19.54 -6.12 -19.72
C GLY A 329 -19.59 -4.82 -18.91
N VAL A 330 -19.84 -3.68 -19.57
CA VAL A 330 -20.02 -2.39 -18.87
C VAL A 330 -21.30 -2.46 -18.04
N LEU A 331 -21.22 -2.14 -16.75
CA LEU A 331 -22.31 -2.28 -15.78
C LEU A 331 -22.83 -3.73 -15.63
N ALA A 332 -22.02 -4.73 -16.00
CA ALA A 332 -22.37 -6.14 -15.81
C ALA A 332 -22.36 -6.51 -14.33
N VAL A 333 -23.29 -7.39 -13.94
CA VAL A 333 -23.39 -7.89 -12.57
C VAL A 333 -23.46 -9.40 -12.56
N VAL A 334 -22.53 -10.05 -11.88
CA VAL A 334 -22.68 -11.43 -11.43
C VAL A 334 -22.92 -11.43 -9.92
N VAL A 335 -24.06 -11.94 -9.46
CA VAL A 335 -24.44 -11.85 -8.03
C VAL A 335 -23.86 -13.00 -7.20
N GLY A 336 -23.58 -14.16 -7.80
CA GLY A 336 -22.92 -15.27 -7.12
C GLY A 336 -22.87 -16.55 -7.93
N GLY A 337 -22.62 -17.68 -7.25
CA GLY A 337 -22.55 -19.01 -7.86
C GLY A 337 -21.14 -19.45 -8.24
N THR A 338 -20.98 -20.17 -9.35
CA THR A 338 -19.69 -20.77 -9.74
C THR A 338 -19.56 -20.80 -11.26
N GLU A 339 -18.46 -20.32 -11.84
CA GLU A 339 -18.25 -20.26 -13.30
C GLU A 339 -19.29 -19.41 -14.05
N ASN A 340 -19.91 -18.42 -13.40
CA ASN A 340 -20.93 -17.60 -14.05
C ASN A 340 -20.30 -16.38 -14.75
N THR A 341 -20.80 -16.05 -15.94
CA THR A 341 -20.29 -14.93 -16.75
C THR A 341 -21.39 -13.89 -17.04
N ALA A 342 -21.01 -12.62 -17.10
CA ALA A 342 -21.83 -11.52 -17.59
C ALA A 342 -20.95 -10.61 -18.47
N SER A 343 -21.15 -10.69 -19.79
CA SER A 343 -20.16 -10.27 -20.79
C SER A 343 -20.77 -9.56 -22.00
N GLY A 344 -21.82 -8.77 -21.79
CA GLY A 344 -22.37 -7.94 -22.88
C GLY A 344 -21.32 -6.98 -23.45
N THR A 345 -21.55 -6.54 -24.69
CA THR A 345 -20.52 -5.91 -25.52
C THR A 345 -20.79 -4.43 -25.81
N SER A 346 -21.96 -3.91 -25.43
CA SER A 346 -22.29 -2.50 -25.61
C SER A 346 -21.29 -1.58 -24.89
N PRO A 347 -20.64 -0.64 -25.60
CA PRO A 347 -19.69 0.30 -25.01
C PRO A 347 -20.36 1.35 -24.11
N ASP A 348 -21.65 1.63 -24.34
CA ASP A 348 -22.43 2.63 -23.59
C ASP A 348 -23.12 2.03 -22.34
N GLY A 349 -23.01 0.72 -22.16
CA GLY A 349 -23.63 -0.01 -21.05
C GLY A 349 -24.27 -1.29 -21.55
N SER A 350 -23.74 -2.42 -21.08
CA SER A 350 -24.24 -3.75 -21.38
C SER A 350 -25.39 -4.15 -20.46
N PHE A 351 -25.40 -3.68 -19.21
CA PHE A 351 -26.46 -3.95 -18.23
C PHE A 351 -26.84 -5.43 -18.08
N THR A 352 -25.87 -6.34 -18.26
CA THR A 352 -26.11 -7.78 -18.17
C THR A 352 -26.11 -8.25 -16.73
N VAL A 353 -26.99 -9.20 -16.39
CA VAL A 353 -27.12 -9.71 -15.03
C VAL A 353 -27.15 -11.23 -15.02
N THR A 354 -26.21 -11.84 -14.31
CA THR A 354 -26.23 -13.27 -13.97
C THR A 354 -26.37 -13.42 -12.45
N VAL A 355 -27.50 -13.94 -11.98
CA VAL A 355 -27.78 -13.94 -10.53
C VAL A 355 -27.11 -15.10 -9.79
N GLY A 356 -26.96 -16.28 -10.41
CA GLY A 356 -26.34 -17.41 -9.71
C GLY A 356 -26.33 -18.70 -10.51
N GLY A 357 -26.27 -19.83 -9.80
CA GLY A 357 -26.16 -21.16 -10.39
C GLY A 357 -24.73 -21.52 -10.77
N ARG A 358 -24.56 -22.46 -11.70
CA ARG A 358 -23.24 -22.90 -12.16
C ARG A 358 -23.10 -22.84 -13.67
N ASN A 359 -22.02 -22.21 -14.14
CA ASN A 359 -21.68 -22.13 -15.56
C ASN A 359 -22.76 -21.44 -16.40
N ASN A 360 -23.40 -20.40 -15.86
CA ASN A 360 -24.41 -19.62 -16.59
C ASN A 360 -23.78 -18.35 -17.17
N GLY A 361 -24.19 -17.96 -18.38
CA GLY A 361 -23.66 -16.78 -19.08
C GLY A 361 -24.74 -15.82 -19.55
N SER A 362 -24.48 -14.52 -19.39
CA SER A 362 -25.27 -13.44 -20.00
C SER A 362 -24.41 -12.57 -20.90
N GLU A 363 -24.49 -12.80 -22.21
CA GLU A 363 -23.65 -12.23 -23.27
C GLU A 363 -24.38 -11.18 -24.13
N GLY A 364 -25.71 -11.26 -24.24
CA GLY A 364 -26.49 -10.24 -24.94
C GLY A 364 -26.67 -8.97 -24.10
N ASP A 365 -26.69 -7.79 -24.71
CA ASP A 365 -26.90 -6.56 -23.95
C ASP A 365 -28.31 -6.52 -23.32
N PHE A 366 -28.42 -6.05 -22.08
CA PHE A 366 -29.63 -6.09 -21.26
C PHE A 366 -30.15 -7.51 -20.94
N ALA A 367 -29.32 -8.54 -21.14
CA ALA A 367 -29.72 -9.91 -20.87
C ALA A 367 -29.72 -10.28 -19.37
N LEU A 368 -30.57 -11.23 -19.01
CA LEU A 368 -30.75 -11.71 -17.63
C LEU A 368 -30.72 -13.24 -17.55
N THR A 369 -29.77 -13.80 -16.81
CA THR A 369 -29.80 -15.20 -16.38
C THR A 369 -29.97 -15.30 -14.87
N VAL A 370 -31.07 -15.85 -14.40
CA VAL A 370 -31.34 -15.92 -12.95
C VAL A 370 -30.64 -17.11 -12.26
N GLY A 371 -30.46 -18.23 -12.95
CA GLY A 371 -29.77 -19.37 -12.33
C GLY A 371 -29.80 -20.63 -13.16
N GLY A 372 -29.66 -21.79 -12.50
CA GLY A 372 -29.60 -23.10 -13.15
C GLY A 372 -28.18 -23.56 -13.47
N TYR A 373 -28.03 -24.39 -14.47
CA TYR A 373 -26.73 -24.92 -14.90
C TYR A 373 -26.55 -24.80 -16.42
N GLN A 374 -25.45 -24.20 -16.88
CA GLN A 374 -25.12 -24.11 -18.31
C GLN A 374 -26.12 -23.30 -19.16
N ASN A 375 -26.80 -22.32 -18.59
CA ASN A 375 -27.70 -21.45 -19.35
C ASN A 375 -26.95 -20.28 -20.00
N GLN A 376 -27.28 -19.90 -21.24
CA GLN A 376 -26.63 -18.83 -22.00
C GLN A 376 -27.66 -17.87 -22.62
N THR A 377 -27.66 -16.61 -22.19
CA THR A 377 -28.46 -15.54 -22.81
C THR A 377 -27.60 -14.71 -23.77
N THR A 378 -27.69 -14.92 -25.09
CA THR A 378 -26.73 -14.33 -26.06
C THR A 378 -27.26 -13.13 -26.84
N THR A 379 -28.57 -12.90 -26.83
CA THR A 379 -29.24 -11.82 -27.57
C THR A 379 -29.64 -10.68 -26.67
N GLU A 380 -29.80 -9.49 -27.27
CA GLU A 380 -30.24 -8.32 -26.52
C GLU A 380 -31.60 -8.56 -25.85
N TYR A 381 -31.80 -8.04 -24.63
CA TYR A 381 -33.06 -8.14 -23.87
C TYR A 381 -33.58 -9.57 -23.62
N SER A 382 -32.75 -10.59 -23.82
CA SER A 382 -33.13 -11.98 -23.59
C SER A 382 -33.06 -12.35 -22.11
N SER A 383 -33.85 -13.35 -21.71
CA SER A 383 -33.84 -13.82 -20.33
C SER A 383 -34.03 -15.32 -20.22
N ILE A 384 -33.32 -15.91 -19.26
CA ILE A 384 -33.53 -17.29 -18.80
C ILE A 384 -33.67 -17.26 -17.28
N LEU A 385 -34.80 -17.77 -16.77
CA LEU A 385 -35.05 -17.81 -15.32
C LEU A 385 -34.38 -19.00 -14.61
N GLY A 386 -34.01 -20.05 -15.35
CA GLY A 386 -33.38 -21.24 -14.80
C GLY A 386 -33.45 -22.44 -15.73
N GLY A 387 -33.15 -23.62 -15.20
CA GLY A 387 -33.09 -24.88 -15.94
C GLY A 387 -31.66 -25.30 -16.26
N HIS A 388 -31.50 -26.20 -17.22
CA HIS A 388 -30.21 -26.81 -17.57
C HIS A 388 -29.91 -26.61 -19.07
N LYS A 389 -28.74 -26.08 -19.47
CA LYS A 389 -28.35 -25.97 -20.89
C LYS A 389 -29.36 -25.25 -21.80
N ASN A 390 -30.01 -24.20 -21.29
CA ASN A 390 -30.87 -23.36 -22.11
C ASN A 390 -30.05 -22.27 -22.81
N THR A 391 -30.27 -22.04 -24.10
CA THR A 391 -29.57 -21.00 -24.87
C THR A 391 -30.58 -20.14 -25.61
N THR A 392 -30.39 -18.81 -25.59
CA THR A 392 -31.05 -17.86 -26.54
C THR A 392 -30.06 -17.50 -27.63
N GLY A 393 -30.49 -17.04 -28.81
CA GLY A 393 -29.61 -16.99 -29.99
C GLY A 393 -30.00 -15.94 -31.03
N PRO A 394 -29.03 -15.24 -31.66
CA PRO A 394 -29.28 -14.17 -32.64
C PRO A 394 -29.86 -14.67 -33.99
N GLN A 395 -30.00 -15.98 -34.15
CA GLN A 395 -30.64 -16.68 -35.26
C GLN A 395 -31.31 -17.96 -34.72
N ASP A 396 -32.58 -17.88 -34.35
CA ASP A 396 -33.50 -19.02 -34.39
C ASP A 396 -33.31 -20.18 -33.39
N LEU A 397 -32.52 -20.09 -32.32
CA LEU A 397 -32.44 -21.20 -31.35
C LEU A 397 -32.68 -20.73 -29.91
N ILE A 398 -33.93 -20.80 -29.45
CA ILE A 398 -34.18 -21.13 -28.04
C ILE A 398 -34.04 -22.65 -27.92
N GLY A 399 -32.82 -23.15 -27.70
CA GLY A 399 -32.61 -24.56 -27.37
C GLY A 399 -32.82 -24.75 -25.87
N THR A 400 -33.76 -25.59 -25.46
CA THR A 400 -34.03 -25.81 -24.02
C THR A 400 -33.71 -27.22 -23.57
N HIS A 401 -33.32 -27.39 -22.31
CA HIS A 401 -33.32 -28.68 -21.62
C HIS A 401 -33.81 -28.42 -20.18
N GLU A 402 -34.93 -29.01 -19.80
CA GLU A 402 -35.59 -28.78 -18.49
C GLU A 402 -35.73 -27.28 -18.11
N CYS A 403 -36.34 -26.46 -18.97
CA CYS A 403 -36.48 -25.01 -18.78
C CYS A 403 -37.63 -24.64 -17.80
N VAL A 404 -37.49 -23.50 -17.11
CA VAL A 404 -38.55 -22.86 -16.27
C VAL A 404 -39.17 -21.62 -16.92
N LEU A 405 -38.42 -20.88 -17.75
CA LEU A 405 -38.87 -19.81 -18.66
C LEU A 405 -37.64 -19.28 -19.42
N ALA A 406 -37.71 -19.23 -20.74
CA ALA A 406 -36.76 -18.57 -21.63
C ALA A 406 -37.54 -17.63 -22.57
N SER A 407 -37.08 -16.40 -22.72
CA SER A 407 -37.65 -15.42 -23.64
C SER A 407 -36.52 -14.71 -24.38
N ASP A 408 -36.70 -14.51 -25.68
CA ASP A 408 -35.73 -13.86 -26.56
C ASP A 408 -36.36 -12.65 -27.25
N ARG A 409 -35.59 -11.56 -27.36
CA ARG A 409 -35.94 -10.35 -28.10
C ARG A 409 -34.76 -9.84 -28.94
N GLY A 410 -34.51 -10.46 -30.09
CA GLY A 410 -33.52 -9.99 -31.05
C GLY A 410 -33.95 -8.68 -31.75
N TYR A 411 -33.08 -7.66 -31.75
CA TYR A 411 -33.26 -6.43 -32.53
C TYR A 411 -32.36 -6.46 -33.78
N THR A 412 -32.96 -6.62 -34.96
CA THR A 412 -32.34 -6.14 -36.21
C THR A 412 -32.99 -4.80 -36.56
N PRO A 413 -32.28 -3.86 -37.21
CA PRO A 413 -32.85 -2.55 -37.56
C PRO A 413 -34.13 -2.59 -38.42
N ASN A 414 -34.50 -3.77 -38.96
CA ASN A 414 -35.61 -3.94 -39.89
C ASN A 414 -36.70 -4.94 -39.45
N ASP A 415 -36.49 -5.78 -38.42
CA ASP A 415 -37.52 -6.69 -37.89
C ASP A 415 -37.24 -7.07 -36.41
N PRO A 416 -38.14 -6.73 -35.46
CA PRO A 416 -38.04 -7.18 -34.08
C PRO A 416 -38.58 -8.61 -33.93
N TYR A 417 -37.80 -9.52 -33.34
CA TYR A 417 -38.18 -10.92 -33.12
C TYR A 417 -38.55 -11.18 -31.67
N PHE A 418 -39.59 -11.99 -31.44
CA PHE A 418 -40.05 -12.37 -30.09
C PHE A 418 -40.36 -13.86 -30.07
N SER A 419 -39.71 -14.62 -29.21
CA SER A 419 -40.12 -16.01 -28.94
C SER A 419 -40.06 -16.30 -27.45
N THR A 420 -40.86 -17.26 -27.00
CA THR A 420 -40.93 -17.65 -25.59
C THR A 420 -41.08 -19.15 -25.46
N ILE A 421 -40.26 -19.74 -24.59
CA ILE A 421 -40.45 -21.10 -24.10
C ILE A 421 -40.73 -21.01 -22.60
N VAL A 422 -41.92 -21.41 -22.17
CA VAL A 422 -42.28 -21.40 -20.75
C VAL A 422 -41.63 -22.55 -19.99
N GLY A 423 -41.31 -23.67 -20.62
CA GLY A 423 -40.56 -24.74 -19.96
C GLY A 423 -40.46 -26.03 -20.77
N GLY A 424 -40.20 -27.14 -20.09
CA GLY A 424 -40.12 -28.47 -20.69
C GLY A 424 -38.71 -28.85 -21.18
N ASP A 425 -38.60 -29.95 -21.91
CA ASP A 425 -37.34 -30.55 -22.33
C ASP A 425 -37.16 -30.52 -23.85
N CYS A 426 -36.00 -30.07 -24.34
CA CYS A 426 -35.66 -30.05 -25.76
C CYS A 426 -36.64 -29.28 -26.65
N ASN A 427 -37.39 -28.31 -26.11
CA ASN A 427 -38.27 -27.47 -26.92
C ASN A 427 -37.46 -26.42 -27.67
N LEU A 428 -37.92 -26.10 -28.88
CA LEU A 428 -37.32 -25.15 -29.81
C LEU A 428 -38.38 -24.16 -30.31
N ALA A 429 -38.14 -22.86 -30.14
CA ALA A 429 -39.03 -21.80 -30.63
C ALA A 429 -38.21 -20.79 -31.44
N THR A 430 -38.50 -20.73 -32.75
CA THR A 430 -37.76 -19.95 -33.75
C THR A 430 -38.67 -18.99 -34.51
N GLY A 431 -39.99 -19.18 -34.44
CA GLY A 431 -40.94 -18.35 -35.16
C GLY A 431 -41.08 -16.94 -34.56
N LEU A 432 -41.32 -15.94 -35.39
CA LEU A 432 -41.60 -14.58 -34.95
C LEU A 432 -42.93 -14.53 -34.18
N VAL A 433 -42.91 -14.07 -32.92
CA VAL A 433 -44.04 -14.09 -31.97
C VAL A 433 -44.50 -15.52 -31.66
N SER A 434 -43.60 -16.51 -31.77
CA SER A 434 -43.92 -17.90 -31.43
C SER A 434 -43.86 -18.16 -29.93
N THR A 435 -44.71 -19.08 -29.45
CA THR A 435 -44.72 -19.49 -28.03
C THR A 435 -44.73 -21.01 -27.91
N GLY A 436 -43.80 -21.56 -27.16
CA GLY A 436 -43.85 -22.94 -26.66
C GLY A 436 -44.15 -22.92 -25.16
N ILE A 437 -45.24 -23.54 -24.70
CA ILE A 437 -45.58 -23.55 -23.27
C ILE A 437 -44.84 -24.68 -22.53
N GLY A 438 -44.54 -25.80 -23.18
CA GLY A 438 -43.88 -26.93 -22.53
C GLY A 438 -43.85 -28.21 -23.38
N GLY A 439 -43.59 -29.35 -22.73
CA GLY A 439 -43.53 -30.66 -23.38
C GLY A 439 -42.10 -31.13 -23.70
N ILE A 440 -41.96 -32.14 -24.55
CA ILE A 440 -40.69 -32.75 -24.92
C ILE A 440 -40.48 -32.60 -26.44
N GLN A 441 -39.35 -32.04 -26.87
CA GLN A 441 -38.97 -31.98 -28.29
C GLN A 441 -39.97 -31.27 -29.23
N ASN A 442 -40.72 -30.28 -28.73
CA ASN A 442 -41.62 -29.50 -29.58
C ASN A 442 -40.86 -28.39 -30.32
N THR A 443 -41.10 -28.24 -31.61
CA THR A 443 -40.50 -27.24 -32.49
C THR A 443 -41.56 -26.26 -33.01
N THR A 444 -41.39 -24.97 -32.75
CA THR A 444 -42.33 -23.90 -33.15
C THR A 444 -41.60 -22.89 -34.04
N THR A 445 -41.80 -22.97 -35.36
CA THR A 445 -41.12 -22.09 -36.34
C THR A 445 -42.05 -21.12 -37.06
N GLY A 446 -43.37 -21.31 -36.96
CA GLY A 446 -44.36 -20.45 -37.60
C GLY A 446 -44.47 -19.04 -37.01
N TYR A 447 -44.88 -18.06 -37.83
CA TYR A 447 -45.22 -16.71 -37.35
C TYR A 447 -46.46 -16.75 -36.46
N ALA A 448 -46.41 -16.12 -35.28
CA ALA A 448 -47.50 -16.05 -34.31
C ALA A 448 -48.12 -17.42 -33.96
N SER A 449 -47.31 -18.47 -33.95
CA SER A 449 -47.76 -19.84 -33.70
C SER A 449 -47.50 -20.32 -32.26
N LEU A 450 -48.26 -21.32 -31.82
CA LEU A 450 -48.28 -21.79 -30.43
C LEU A 450 -48.17 -23.32 -30.36
N ALA A 451 -47.17 -23.83 -29.64
CA ALA A 451 -47.13 -25.19 -29.13
C ALA A 451 -47.49 -25.18 -27.64
N ALA A 452 -48.72 -25.55 -27.28
CA ALA A 452 -49.19 -25.51 -25.90
C ALA A 452 -48.70 -26.69 -25.03
N GLY A 453 -48.00 -27.67 -25.61
CA GLY A 453 -47.48 -28.87 -24.94
C GLY A 453 -47.49 -30.08 -25.88
N GLY A 454 -47.04 -31.24 -25.39
CA GLY A 454 -46.98 -32.51 -26.16
C GLY A 454 -45.56 -33.06 -26.30
N GLN A 455 -45.39 -34.09 -27.13
CA GLN A 455 -44.11 -34.66 -27.51
C GLN A 455 -43.90 -34.56 -29.03
N GLU A 456 -42.69 -34.19 -29.46
CA GLU A 456 -42.23 -34.24 -30.86
C GLU A 456 -43.15 -33.51 -31.87
N SER A 457 -43.83 -32.44 -31.45
CA SER A 457 -44.72 -31.69 -32.32
C SER A 457 -43.99 -30.58 -33.08
N THR A 458 -44.37 -30.34 -34.34
CA THR A 458 -43.79 -29.29 -35.21
C THR A 458 -44.85 -28.29 -35.70
N VAL A 459 -44.73 -27.03 -35.28
CA VAL A 459 -45.65 -25.94 -35.57
C VAL A 459 -45.00 -24.93 -36.51
N SER A 460 -45.07 -25.21 -37.82
CA SER A 460 -44.30 -24.47 -38.84
C SER A 460 -45.07 -23.40 -39.64
N SER A 461 -46.40 -23.38 -39.55
CA SER A 461 -47.24 -22.50 -40.37
C SER A 461 -47.68 -21.24 -39.63
N GLN A 462 -48.17 -20.25 -40.37
CA GLN A 462 -48.57 -18.96 -39.81
C GLN A 462 -49.84 -19.07 -38.96
N SER A 463 -49.81 -18.48 -37.76
CA SER A 463 -50.92 -18.36 -36.83
C SER A 463 -51.57 -19.71 -36.49
N THR A 464 -50.76 -20.76 -36.35
CA THR A 464 -51.24 -22.12 -36.04
C THR A 464 -51.04 -22.51 -34.59
N VAL A 465 -51.81 -23.50 -34.14
CA VAL A 465 -51.79 -23.97 -32.76
C VAL A 465 -51.74 -25.50 -32.71
N VAL A 466 -50.80 -26.05 -31.94
CA VAL A 466 -50.81 -27.46 -31.51
C VAL A 466 -51.01 -27.53 -30.00
N VAL A 467 -51.99 -28.32 -29.56
CA VAL A 467 -52.32 -28.48 -28.13
C VAL A 467 -52.18 -29.94 -27.72
N GLY A 468 -51.03 -30.30 -27.15
CA GLY A 468 -50.78 -31.64 -26.62
C GLY A 468 -50.71 -32.74 -27.69
N GLY A 469 -50.59 -33.99 -27.24
CA GLY A 469 -50.43 -35.16 -28.13
C GLY A 469 -48.97 -35.50 -28.42
N GLU A 470 -48.77 -36.47 -29.31
CA GLU A 470 -47.46 -36.94 -29.81
C GLU A 470 -47.43 -36.74 -31.33
N GLU A 471 -46.38 -36.14 -31.86
CA GLU A 471 -46.18 -35.91 -33.30
C GLU A 471 -47.31 -35.08 -33.96
N GLY A 472 -47.66 -33.91 -33.40
CA GLY A 472 -48.59 -32.96 -34.04
C GLY A 472 -47.91 -32.04 -35.06
N TYR A 473 -48.44 -31.91 -36.28
CA TYR A 473 -47.86 -31.12 -37.37
C TYR A 473 -48.85 -30.10 -37.95
N THR A 474 -48.42 -28.85 -38.11
CA THR A 474 -49.19 -27.83 -38.86
C THR A 474 -48.43 -27.45 -40.13
N GLN A 475 -48.97 -27.79 -41.30
CA GLN A 475 -48.41 -27.48 -42.62
C GLN A 475 -49.20 -26.41 -43.40
N ALA A 476 -50.34 -25.96 -42.88
CA ALA A 476 -51.15 -24.90 -43.46
C ALA A 476 -51.49 -23.80 -42.45
N ASP A 477 -51.64 -22.57 -42.94
CA ASP A 477 -51.86 -21.40 -42.12
C ASP A 477 -53.23 -21.41 -41.42
N TYR A 478 -53.32 -20.76 -40.26
CA TYR A 478 -54.55 -20.65 -39.45
C TYR A 478 -55.17 -21.99 -39.01
N SER A 479 -54.37 -23.06 -38.96
CA SER A 479 -54.81 -24.40 -38.57
C SER A 479 -54.58 -24.72 -37.09
N VAL A 480 -55.36 -25.70 -36.58
CA VAL A 480 -55.30 -26.15 -35.19
C VAL A 480 -55.23 -27.68 -35.13
N VAL A 481 -54.28 -28.22 -34.38
CA VAL A 481 -54.23 -29.66 -34.03
C VAL A 481 -54.42 -29.80 -32.52
N VAL A 482 -55.35 -30.66 -32.09
CA VAL A 482 -55.67 -30.86 -30.67
C VAL A 482 -55.50 -32.33 -30.29
N GLY A 483 -54.44 -32.63 -29.55
CA GLY A 483 -54.17 -33.96 -28.98
C GLY A 483 -53.93 -35.05 -30.01
N GLY A 484 -53.99 -36.31 -29.55
CA GLY A 484 -53.84 -37.50 -30.40
C GLY A 484 -52.39 -37.87 -30.74
N GLN A 485 -52.22 -38.81 -31.66
CA GLN A 485 -50.93 -39.23 -32.21
C GLN A 485 -50.94 -38.99 -33.73
N MET A 486 -49.88 -38.38 -34.28
CA MET A 486 -49.76 -38.06 -35.72
C MET A 486 -50.89 -37.18 -36.29
N GLY A 487 -51.31 -36.15 -35.55
CA GLY A 487 -52.27 -35.16 -36.07
C GLY A 487 -51.59 -34.22 -37.07
N ILE A 488 -52.05 -34.19 -38.33
CA ILE A 488 -51.46 -33.34 -39.38
C ILE A 488 -52.55 -32.44 -39.96
N ALA A 489 -52.42 -31.12 -39.80
CA ALA A 489 -53.24 -30.14 -40.51
C ALA A 489 -52.58 -29.71 -41.82
N THR A 490 -53.29 -29.88 -42.93
CA THR A 490 -52.78 -29.66 -44.30
C THR A 490 -53.58 -28.63 -45.10
N ALA A 491 -54.75 -28.21 -44.60
CA ALA A 491 -55.58 -27.17 -45.22
C ALA A 491 -55.65 -25.89 -44.36
N GLU A 492 -55.79 -24.74 -45.01
CA GLU A 492 -55.99 -23.48 -44.30
C GLU A 492 -57.29 -23.52 -43.47
N HIS A 493 -57.26 -22.98 -42.26
CA HIS A 493 -58.39 -22.96 -41.33
C HIS A 493 -58.89 -24.36 -40.89
N GLU A 494 -58.06 -25.39 -41.05
CA GLU A 494 -58.39 -26.76 -40.65
C GLU A 494 -58.27 -26.97 -39.14
N VAL A 495 -59.20 -27.73 -38.56
CA VAL A 495 -59.12 -28.21 -37.17
C VAL A 495 -59.04 -29.74 -37.19
N VAL A 496 -57.93 -30.27 -36.71
CA VAL A 496 -57.66 -31.71 -36.64
C VAL A 496 -57.73 -32.17 -35.18
N VAL A 497 -58.57 -33.16 -34.92
CA VAL A 497 -58.70 -33.86 -33.63
C VAL A 497 -58.53 -35.35 -33.92
N PRO A 498 -57.30 -35.89 -33.79
CA PRO A 498 -56.97 -37.27 -34.19
C PRO A 498 -57.64 -38.36 -33.35
#